data_AF-A0ABD5YH19-F1
#
_entry.id   AF-A0ABD5YH19-F1
#
_cell.length_a   1.000
_cell.length_b   1.000
_cell.length_c   1.000
_cell.angle_alpha   90.00
_cell.angle_beta   90.00
_cell.angle_gamma   90.00
#
_symmetry.space_group_name_H-M   'P 1'
#
loop_
_entity.id
_entity.type
_entity.pdbx_description
1 polymer ?
#
loop_
_entity_poly.entity_id
_entity_poly.type
_entity_poly.pdbx_seq_one_letter_code
_entity_poly.pdbx_strand_id
1 'polypeptide(L)'
;MTAVEIQLVLFDSWSRSESATVYDAIGAFDIDVIPMTAEAFQAGAELLTNYPALSVFDSIHVGHARVLDGPLISTDTLYPKIDEIENIDPREL
;
A
#
# COMPACT_ATOMS: atom_id res chain seq x y z
N MET A 1 -0.27 3.02 -4.40
CA MET A 1 -1.26 2.07 -4.96
C MET A 1 -2.51 1.99 -4.06
N THR A 2 -2.35 2.03 -2.73
CA THR A 2 -3.44 2.06 -1.73
C THR A 2 -4.58 3.05 -2.03
N ALA A 3 -4.28 4.27 -2.48
CA ALA A 3 -5.33 5.24 -2.84
C ALA A 3 -6.24 4.75 -3.99
N VAL A 4 -5.71 3.97 -4.93
CA VAL A 4 -6.49 3.33 -6.01
C VAL A 4 -7.35 2.21 -5.44
N GLU A 5 -6.85 1.39 -4.53
CA GLU A 5 -7.64 0.35 -3.87
C GLU A 5 -8.77 0.93 -3.03
N ILE A 6 -8.50 2.00 -2.27
CA ILE A 6 -9.53 2.75 -1.55
C ILE A 6 -10.60 3.22 -2.53
N GLN A 7 -10.21 3.79 -3.66
CA GLN A 7 -11.15 4.22 -4.69
C GLN A 7 -12.00 3.06 -5.23
N LEU A 8 -11.39 1.90 -5.50
CA LEU A 8 -12.08 0.70 -5.96
C LEU A 8 -13.08 0.16 -4.94
N VAL A 9 -12.72 0.14 -3.66
CA VAL A 9 -13.62 -0.28 -2.57
C VAL A 9 -14.76 0.72 -2.41
N LEU A 10 -14.46 2.02 -2.45
CA LEU A 10 -15.47 3.07 -2.28
C LEU A 10 -16.48 3.10 -3.42
N PHE A 11 -16.17 2.61 -4.63
CA PHE A 11 -17.16 2.48 -5.70
C PHE A 11 -18.40 1.63 -5.33
N ASP A 12 -18.30 0.77 -4.31
CA ASP A 12 -19.46 -0.01 -3.83
C ASP A 12 -20.44 0.84 -2.99
N SER A 13 -19.96 1.93 -2.38
CA SER A 13 -20.74 2.74 -1.42
C SER A 13 -20.86 4.22 -1.79
N TRP A 14 -19.99 4.73 -2.67
CA TRP A 14 -19.94 6.11 -3.14
C TRP A 14 -20.39 6.19 -4.59
N SER A 15 -20.94 7.35 -4.97
CA SER A 15 -21.20 7.67 -6.38
C SER A 15 -19.88 7.79 -7.14
N ARG A 16 -19.94 7.65 -8.47
CA ARG A 16 -18.76 7.81 -9.34
C ARG A 16 -18.08 9.17 -9.19
N SER A 17 -18.85 10.23 -8.93
CA SER A 17 -18.32 11.57 -8.67
C SER A 17 -17.58 11.66 -7.33
N GLU A 18 -18.12 11.04 -6.28
CA GLU A 18 -17.47 10.99 -4.97
C GLU A 18 -16.20 10.12 -5.03
N SER A 19 -16.25 8.95 -5.67
CA SER A 19 -15.08 8.11 -5.85
C SER A 19 -13.96 8.80 -6.63
N ALA A 20 -14.28 9.77 -7.50
CA ALA A 20 -13.27 10.54 -8.22
C ALA A 20 -12.48 11.52 -7.32
N THR A 21 -12.97 11.84 -6.12
CA THR A 21 -12.34 12.77 -5.18
C THR A 21 -11.56 12.07 -4.06
N VAL A 22 -11.30 10.77 -4.16
CA VAL A 22 -10.65 9.98 -3.11
C VAL A 22 -9.26 10.52 -2.75
N TYR A 23 -8.50 11.00 -3.74
CA TYR A 23 -7.20 11.61 -3.48
C TYR A 23 -7.30 12.81 -2.52
N ASP A 24 -8.24 13.71 -2.78
CA ASP A 24 -8.48 14.89 -1.94
C ASP A 24 -9.04 14.49 -0.57
N ALA A 25 -9.91 13.48 -0.53
CA ALA A 25 -10.49 12.97 0.71
C ALA A 25 -9.44 12.39 1.65
N ILE A 26 -8.42 11.68 1.13
CA ILE A 26 -7.30 11.18 1.94
C ILE A 26 -6.48 12.35 2.50
N GLY A 27 -6.16 13.35 1.66
CA GLY A 27 -5.40 14.53 2.09
C GLY A 27 -6.08 15.34 3.21
N ALA A 28 -7.42 15.29 3.31
CA ALA A 28 -8.16 15.94 4.38
C ALA A 28 -7.89 15.32 5.78
N PHE A 29 -7.28 14.13 5.85
CA PHE A 29 -6.88 13.46 7.09
C PHE A 29 -5.40 13.68 7.45
N ASP A 30 -4.72 14.64 6.83
CA ASP A 30 -3.27 14.89 7.02
C ASP A 30 -2.42 13.66 6.63
N ILE A 31 -2.87 12.96 5.58
CA ILE A 31 -2.19 11.78 5.02
C ILE A 31 -1.62 12.15 3.65
N ASP A 32 -0.29 12.04 3.52
CA ASP A 32 0.39 12.22 2.26
C ASP A 32 0.22 11.00 1.34
N VAL A 33 -0.26 11.24 0.11
CA VAL A 33 -0.34 10.21 -0.92
C VAL A 33 0.94 10.23 -1.75
N ILE A 34 1.83 9.27 -1.49
CA ILE A 34 3.09 9.15 -2.21
C ILE A 34 2.86 8.56 -3.62
N PRO A 35 3.28 9.23 -4.71
CA PRO A 35 3.16 8.71 -6.06
C PRO A 35 4.02 7.47 -6.30
N MET A 36 3.55 6.58 -7.18
CA MET A 36 4.34 5.43 -7.65
C MET A 36 5.59 5.88 -8.41
N THR A 37 6.75 5.38 -8.02
CA THR A 37 8.01 5.58 -8.76
C THR A 37 8.43 4.30 -9.46
N ALA A 38 9.27 4.43 -10.50
CA ALA A 38 9.85 3.26 -11.16
C ALA A 38 10.70 2.42 -10.20
N GLU A 39 11.39 3.06 -9.26
CA GLU A 39 12.19 2.42 -8.23
C GLU A 39 11.34 1.58 -7.27
N ALA A 40 10.25 2.13 -6.74
CA ALA A 40 9.31 1.39 -5.88
C ALA A 40 8.68 0.21 -6.62
N PHE A 41 8.34 0.40 -7.90
CA PHE A 41 7.81 -0.68 -8.73
C PHE A 41 8.83 -1.82 -8.94
N GLN A 42 10.08 -1.48 -9.22
CA GLN A 42 11.15 -2.46 -9.38
C GLN A 42 11.44 -3.20 -8.06
N ALA A 43 11.53 -2.48 -6.95
CA ALA A 43 11.72 -3.07 -5.63
C ALA A 43 10.58 -4.06 -5.29
N GLY A 44 9.35 -3.72 -5.65
CA GLY A 44 8.21 -4.63 -5.50
C GLY A 44 8.31 -5.88 -6.38
N ALA A 45 8.77 -5.75 -7.63
CA ALA A 45 8.96 -6.89 -8.53
C ALA A 45 10.05 -7.85 -8.04
N GLU A 46 11.13 -7.33 -7.43
CA GLU A 46 12.16 -8.14 -6.77
C GLU A 46 11.57 -8.93 -5.60
N LEU A 47 10.83 -8.26 -4.71
CA LEU A 47 10.18 -8.91 -3.57
C LEU A 47 9.14 -9.95 -4.01
N LEU A 48 8.35 -9.67 -5.04
CA LEU A 48 7.40 -10.64 -5.62
C LEU A 48 8.10 -11.94 -6.06
N THR A 49 9.32 -11.83 -6.58
CA THR A 49 10.11 -12.99 -7.03
C THR A 49 10.67 -13.77 -5.85
N ASN A 50 11.10 -13.07 -4.79
CA ASN A 50 11.71 -13.67 -3.61
C ASN A 50 10.69 -14.28 -2.64
N TYR A 51 9.47 -13.77 -2.63
CA TYR A 51 8.40 -14.18 -1.71
C TYR A 51 7.17 -14.66 -2.50
N PRO A 52 7.08 -15.96 -2.85
CA PRO A 52 6.02 -16.50 -3.70
C PRO A 52 4.59 -16.36 -3.16
N ALA A 53 4.45 -16.06 -1.86
CA ALA A 53 3.16 -15.83 -1.23
C ALA A 53 2.66 -14.38 -1.36
N LEU A 54 3.48 -13.44 -1.84
CA LEU A 54 3.04 -12.08 -2.16
C LEU A 54 2.14 -12.10 -3.39
N SER A 55 1.03 -11.36 -3.32
CA SER A 55 0.28 -10.98 -4.51
C SER A 55 0.98 -9.83 -5.24
N VAL A 56 0.57 -9.58 -6.49
CA VAL A 56 1.08 -8.44 -7.28
C VAL A 56 0.75 -7.09 -6.63
N PHE A 57 -0.41 -6.97 -5.96
CA PHE A 57 -0.79 -5.73 -5.30
C PHE A 57 0.00 -5.55 -4.00
N ASP A 58 0.14 -6.62 -3.22
CA ASP A 58 0.96 -6.63 -2.02
C ASP A 58 2.42 -6.31 -2.31
N SER A 59 2.96 -6.86 -3.40
CA SER A 59 4.35 -6.60 -3.81
C SER A 59 4.59 -5.12 -4.10
N ILE A 60 3.58 -4.41 -4.61
CA ILE A 60 3.64 -2.98 -4.86
C ILE A 60 3.69 -2.18 -3.53
N HIS A 61 2.91 -2.60 -2.53
CA HIS A 61 2.93 -1.96 -1.19
C HIS A 61 4.29 -2.13 -0.52
N VAL A 62 4.82 -3.35 -0.48
CA VAL A 62 6.13 -3.62 0.14
C VAL A 62 7.28 -3.00 -0.66
N GLY A 63 7.15 -2.88 -1.99
CA GLY A 63 8.12 -2.14 -2.81
C GLY A 63 8.23 -0.66 -2.45
N HIS A 64 7.10 -0.01 -2.16
CA HIS A 64 7.10 1.36 -1.62
C HIS A 64 7.73 1.45 -0.24
N ALA A 65 7.33 0.57 0.69
CA ALA A 65 7.86 0.58 2.05
C ALA A 65 9.39 0.39 2.06
N ARG A 66 9.91 -0.53 1.23
CA ARG A 66 11.35 -0.77 1.07
C ARG A 66 12.11 0.47 0.59
N VAL A 67 11.57 1.20 -0.39
CA VAL A 67 12.24 2.39 -0.95
C VAL A 67 12.18 3.59 -0.02
N LEU A 68 11.08 3.74 0.72
CA LEU A 68 10.88 4.84 1.66
C LEU A 68 11.56 4.62 3.01
N ASP A 69 12.10 3.42 3.26
CA ASP A 69 12.71 3.01 4.55
C ASP A 69 11.77 3.28 5.75
N GLY A 70 10.49 3.01 5.56
CA GLY A 70 9.44 3.28 6.54
C GLY A 70 8.64 2.02 6.89
N PRO A 71 8.04 1.96 8.09
CA PRO A 71 7.26 0.80 8.50
C PRO A 71 5.98 0.68 7.67
N LEU A 72 5.64 -0.54 7.29
CA LEU A 72 4.36 -0.87 6.68
C LEU A 72 3.33 -1.14 7.77
N ILE A 73 2.38 -0.23 7.94
CA ILE A 73 1.27 -0.40 8.90
C ILE A 73 0.16 -1.21 8.22
N SER A 74 -0.09 -2.43 8.70
CA SER A 74 -1.11 -3.30 8.12
C SER A 74 -1.48 -4.44 9.06
N THR A 75 -2.71 -4.92 8.94
CA THR A 75 -3.21 -6.12 9.63
C THR A 75 -2.89 -7.43 8.89
N ASP A 76 -2.24 -7.35 7.73
CA ASP A 76 -1.89 -8.51 6.92
C ASP A 76 -0.82 -9.37 7.59
N THR A 77 -1.13 -10.64 7.80
CA THR A 77 -0.26 -11.62 8.45
C THR A 77 0.92 -12.09 7.58
N LEU A 78 0.96 -11.68 6.31
CA LEU A 78 2.04 -11.99 5.38
C LEU A 78 3.24 -11.07 5.59
N TYR A 79 3.02 -9.76 5.81
CA TYR A 79 4.09 -8.76 5.86
C TYR A 79 5.11 -8.96 6.98
N PRO A 80 4.76 -9.45 8.18
CA PRO A 80 5.75 -9.82 9.19
C PRO A 80 6.77 -10.89 8.76
N LYS A 81 6.55 -11.58 7.63
CA LYS A 81 7.41 -12.65 7.11
C LYS A 81 8.38 -12.18 6.03
N ILE A 82 8.42 -10.87 5.76
CA ILE A 82 9.28 -10.26 4.75
C ILE A 82 10.41 -9.55 5.49
N ASP A 83 11.60 -10.12 5.42
CA ASP A 83 12.73 -9.69 6.24
C ASP A 83 13.18 -8.24 5.93
N GLU A 84 12.93 -7.76 4.72
CA GLU A 84 13.30 -6.41 4.27
C GLU A 84 12.34 -5.30 4.71
N ILE A 85 11.23 -5.64 5.38
CA ILE A 85 10.16 -4.69 5.71
C ILE A 85 9.89 -4.71 7.21
N GLU A 86 10.01 -3.56 7.86
CA GLU A 86 9.42 -3.37 9.18
C GLU A 86 7.90 -3.31 9.05
N ASN A 87 7.19 -4.17 9.79
CA ASN A 87 5.73 -4.17 9.82
C ASN A 87 5.22 -3.84 11.23
N ILE A 88 4.18 -3.00 11.28
CA ILE A 88 3.45 -2.67 12.50
C ILE A 88 2.00 -3.12 12.32
N ASP A 89 1.54 -4.01 13.20
CA ASP A 89 0.12 -4.34 13.28
C ASP A 89 -0.61 -3.27 14.13
N PRO A 90 -1.49 -2.45 13.54
CA PRO A 90 -2.17 -1.40 14.29
C PRO A 90 -3.12 -1.92 15.38
N ARG A 91 -3.43 -3.23 15.41
CA ARG A 91 -4.24 -3.87 16.45
C ARG A 91 -3.47 -4.14 17.74
N GLU A 92 -2.14 -4.02 17.69
CA GLU A 92 -1.23 -4.26 18.82
C GLU A 92 -0.68 -2.95 19.44
N LEU A 93 -1.21 -1.80 19.02
CA LEU A 93 -0.86 -0.46 19.52
C LEU A 93 -1.78 0.01 20.67
#